data_AF-A0A3D0LY06-F1
#
_entry.id   AF-A0A3D0LY06-F1
#
_cell.length_a   1.000
_cell.length_b   1.000
_cell.length_c   1.000
_cell.angle_alpha   90.00
_cell.angle_beta   90.00
_cell.angle_gamma   90.00
#
_symmetry.space_group_name_H-M   'P 1'
#
loop_
_entity.id
_entity.type
_entity.pdbx_description
1 polymer ?
#
loop_
_entity_poly.entity_id
_entity_poly.type
_entity_poly.pdbx_seq_one_letter_code
_entity_poly.pdbx_strand_id
1 'polypeptide(L)'
;MMLIVLSINVFSFLTAKQDMDYFAREMVEAAAVNGNTYSTNNYIRYYELCDEVGFYPGYYWTADYISGYYGRVQYGDTIRITVQYTRYLEGFGVFRIPITMTATYSALSQVYWK
;
A
#
# COMPACT_ATOMS: atom_id res chain seq x y z
N MET A 1 -22.21 2.62 26.54
CA MET A 1 -21.28 3.58 25.92
C MET A 1 -20.06 2.88 25.29
N MET A 2 -19.44 1.91 25.97
CA MET A 2 -18.24 1.20 25.48
C MET A 2 -18.47 0.37 24.20
N LEU A 3 -19.64 -0.25 24.03
CA LEU A 3 -19.98 -1.01 22.83
C LEU A 3 -19.99 -0.12 21.56
N ILE A 4 -20.51 1.11 21.67
CA ILE A 4 -20.57 2.06 20.55
C ILE A 4 -19.15 2.49 20.16
N VAL A 5 -18.31 2.82 21.15
CA VAL A 5 -16.90 3.17 20.93
C VAL A 5 -16.16 2.03 20.23
N LEU A 6 -16.35 0.79 20.68
CA LEU A 6 -15.76 -0.39 20.04
C LEU A 6 -16.23 -0.53 18.59
N SER A 7 -17.55 -0.43 18.35
CA SER A 7 -18.10 -0.53 16.98
C SER A 7 -17.55 0.55 16.05
N ILE A 8 -17.46 1.81 16.50
CA ILE A 8 -16.89 2.92 15.69
C ILE A 8 -15.44 2.63 15.33
N ASN A 9 -14.63 2.15 16.28
CA ASN A 9 -13.25 1.75 16.01
C ASN A 9 -13.20 0.64 14.95
N VAL A 10 -14.00 -0.43 15.11
CA VAL A 10 -14.05 -1.54 14.16
C VAL A 10 -14.36 -1.05 12.75
N PHE A 11 -15.39 -0.22 12.57
CA PHE A 11 -15.72 0.35 11.27
C PHE A 11 -14.58 1.24 10.73
N SER A 12 -13.95 2.05 11.59
CA SER A 12 -12.81 2.89 11.19
C SER A 12 -11.63 2.08 10.67
N PHE A 13 -11.30 0.96 11.33
CA PHE A 13 -10.25 0.04 10.86
C PHE A 13 -10.65 -0.68 9.58
N LEU A 14 -11.91 -1.09 9.43
CA LEU A 14 -12.39 -1.72 8.20
C LEU A 14 -12.31 -0.77 7.01
N THR A 15 -12.74 0.48 7.15
CA THR A 15 -12.61 1.50 6.10
C THR A 15 -11.15 1.75 5.77
N ALA A 16 -10.29 1.98 6.78
CA ALA A 16 -8.86 2.17 6.54
C ALA A 16 -8.22 0.97 5.83
N LYS A 17 -8.65 -0.26 6.15
CA LYS A 17 -8.16 -1.46 5.47
C LYS A 17 -8.63 -1.53 4.01
N GLN A 18 -9.87 -1.14 3.72
CA GLN A 18 -10.38 -1.06 2.34
C GLN A 18 -9.58 -0.03 1.52
N ASP A 19 -9.30 1.13 2.09
CA ASP A 19 -8.49 2.16 1.45
C ASP A 19 -7.05 1.69 1.23
N MET A 20 -6.46 0.96 2.19
CA MET A 20 -5.15 0.34 2.03
C MET A 20 -5.11 -0.72 0.92
N ASP A 21 -6.16 -1.55 0.80
CA ASP A 21 -6.25 -2.55 -0.26
C ASP A 21 -6.35 -1.90 -1.64
N TYR A 22 -7.16 -0.83 -1.75
CA TYR A 22 -7.25 -0.02 -2.95
C TYR A 22 -5.90 0.61 -3.30
N PHE A 23 -5.25 1.26 -2.33
CA PHE A 23 -3.94 1.88 -2.47
C PHE A 23 -2.88 0.88 -2.98
N ALA A 24 -2.79 -0.29 -2.34
CA ALA A 24 -1.82 -1.31 -2.71
C ALA A 24 -2.06 -1.84 -4.13
N ARG A 25 -3.33 -2.00 -4.53
CA ARG A 25 -3.70 -2.44 -5.87
C ARG A 25 -3.32 -1.41 -6.93
N GLU A 26 -3.71 -0.15 -6.75
CA GLU A 26 -3.40 0.92 -7.70
C GLU A 26 -1.90 1.16 -7.85
N MET A 27 -1.16 1.07 -6.75
CA MET A 27 0.30 1.19 -6.77
C MET A 27 0.94 0.06 -7.58
N VAL A 28 0.55 -1.20 -7.35
CA VAL A 28 1.16 -2.34 -8.05
C VAL A 28 0.81 -2.35 -9.54
N GLU A 29 -0.40 -1.92 -9.91
CA GLU A 29 -0.80 -1.75 -11.31
C GLU A 29 0.01 -0.65 -12.00
N ALA A 30 0.22 0.49 -11.35
CA ALA A 30 1.09 1.54 -11.88
C ALA A 30 2.53 1.03 -12.10
N ALA A 31 3.07 0.27 -11.14
CA ALA A 31 4.39 -0.34 -11.27
C ALA A 31 4.44 -1.40 -12.39
N ALA A 32 3.38 -2.18 -12.57
CA ALA A 32 3.25 -3.18 -13.63
C ALA A 32 3.23 -2.54 -15.03
N VAL A 33 2.46 -1.47 -15.22
CA VAL A 33 2.39 -0.70 -16.48
C VAL A 33 3.74 -0.03 -16.79
N ASN A 34 4.42 0.49 -15.77
CA ASN A 34 5.74 1.12 -15.93
C ASN A 34 6.89 0.09 -16.04
N GLY A 35 6.65 -1.17 -15.67
CA GLY A 35 7.64 -2.25 -15.66
C GLY A 35 8.79 -2.04 -14.68
N ASN A 36 8.58 -1.22 -13.65
CA ASN A 36 9.60 -0.88 -12.67
C ASN A 36 8.97 -0.51 -11.33
N THR A 37 9.77 -0.56 -10.27
CA THR A 37 9.32 -0.21 -8.90
C THR A 37 9.75 1.19 -8.45
N TYR A 38 10.88 1.70 -8.93
CA TYR A 38 11.50 2.96 -8.47
C TYR A 38 11.47 4.11 -9.48
N SER A 39 10.45 4.20 -10.36
CA SER A 39 10.31 5.35 -11.26
C SER A 39 9.65 6.56 -10.61
N THR A 40 9.96 7.75 -11.12
CA THR A 40 9.29 9.01 -10.80
C THR A 40 7.76 8.92 -10.94
N ASN A 41 7.26 8.18 -11.94
CA ASN A 41 5.83 8.00 -12.15
C ASN A 41 5.16 7.27 -10.97
N ASN A 42 5.80 6.22 -10.44
CA ASN A 42 5.30 5.51 -9.26
C ASN A 42 5.33 6.40 -8.01
N TYR A 43 6.36 7.26 -7.88
CA TYR A 43 6.42 8.23 -6.78
C TYR A 43 5.31 9.28 -6.86
N ILE A 44 5.00 9.80 -8.06
CA ILE A 44 3.88 10.72 -8.26
C ILE A 44 2.56 10.03 -7.91
N ARG A 45 2.33 8.81 -8.44
CA ARG A 45 1.13 8.02 -8.15
C ARG A 45 0.96 7.74 -6.66
N TYR A 46 2.07 7.49 -5.95
CA TYR A 46 2.05 7.33 -4.49
C TYR A 46 1.47 8.56 -3.79
N TYR A 47 1.93 9.77 -4.13
CA TYR A 47 1.43 10.99 -3.49
C TYR A 47 -0.02 11.30 -3.87
N GLU A 48 -0.41 11.08 -5.13
CA GLU A 48 -1.82 11.20 -5.54
C GLU A 48 -2.75 10.30 -4.72
N LEU A 49 -2.36 9.02 -4.55
CA LEU A 49 -3.13 8.08 -3.75
C LEU A 49 -3.13 8.44 -2.27
N CYS A 50 -2.03 8.98 -1.73
CA CYS A 50 -1.97 9.42 -0.34
C CYS A 50 -2.96 10.57 -0.08
N ASP A 51 -3.06 11.51 -1.02
CA ASP A 51 -3.99 12.64 -0.93
C ASP A 51 -5.44 12.17 -1.10
N GLU A 52 -5.69 11.12 -1.89
CA GLU A 52 -7.00 10.49 -2.07
C GLU A 52 -7.49 9.74 -0.82
N VAL A 53 -6.64 8.89 -0.22
CA VAL A 53 -7.00 8.09 0.97
C VAL A 53 -6.84 8.85 2.29
N GLY A 54 -6.14 9.99 2.28
CA GLY A 54 -5.95 10.85 3.45
C GLY A 54 -4.96 10.32 4.48
N PHE A 55 -4.07 9.39 4.12
CA PHE A 55 -2.97 8.92 4.96
C PHE A 55 -1.74 8.53 4.14
N TYR A 56 -0.57 8.53 4.79
CA TYR A 56 0.73 8.24 4.18
C TYR A 56 1.26 6.90 4.72
N PRO A 57 0.95 5.77 4.06
CA PRO A 57 1.41 4.47 4.53
C PRO A 57 2.86 4.22 4.14
N GLY A 58 3.59 3.46 4.96
CA GLY A 58 4.88 2.90 4.55
C GLY A 58 4.66 1.79 3.51
N TYR A 59 5.58 1.64 2.56
CA TYR A 59 5.52 0.54 1.60
C TYR A 59 6.90 0.02 1.23
N TYR A 60 6.93 -1.22 0.75
CA TYR A 60 8.12 -1.80 0.13
C TYR A 60 7.74 -2.73 -1.02
N TRP A 61 8.67 -2.86 -1.96
CA TRP A 61 8.52 -3.69 -3.15
C TRP A 61 9.25 -5.02 -3.00
N THR A 62 8.74 -6.05 -3.67
CA THR A 62 9.40 -7.34 -3.85
C THR A 62 9.17 -7.79 -5.27
N ALA A 63 10.24 -7.95 -6.05
CA ALA A 63 10.18 -8.39 -7.43
C ALA A 63 11.52 -9.02 -7.84
N ASP A 64 11.50 -9.79 -8.91
CA ASP A 64 12.71 -10.31 -9.55
C ASP A 64 13.27 -9.25 -10.50
N TYR A 65 14.25 -8.49 -10.01
CA TYR A 65 14.80 -7.36 -10.75
C TYR A 65 15.84 -7.81 -11.77
N ILE A 66 15.64 -7.41 -13.03
CA ILE A 66 16.70 -7.49 -14.05
C ILE A 66 17.77 -6.42 -13.84
N SER A 67 17.42 -5.32 -13.18
CA SER A 67 18.33 -4.23 -12.84
C SER A 67 17.90 -3.58 -11.54
N GLY A 68 18.69 -3.82 -10.48
CA GLY A 68 18.39 -3.30 -9.14
C GLY A 68 18.45 -1.77 -9.03
N TYR A 69 19.36 -1.11 -9.75
CA TYR A 69 19.50 0.35 -9.70
C TYR A 69 18.29 1.09 -10.26
N TYR A 70 17.68 0.55 -11.32
CA TYR A 70 16.50 1.13 -11.96
C TYR A 70 15.19 0.49 -11.51
N GLY A 71 15.25 -0.52 -10.63
CA GLY A 71 14.09 -1.30 -10.20
C GLY A 71 13.32 -1.94 -11.35
N ARG A 72 13.98 -2.29 -12.46
CA ARG A 72 13.32 -2.83 -13.66
C ARG A 72 12.94 -4.29 -13.44
N VAL A 73 11.76 -4.67 -13.91
CA VAL A 73 11.20 -6.02 -13.80
C VAL A 73 10.75 -6.47 -15.18
N GLN A 74 11.15 -7.67 -15.60
CA GLN A 74 10.91 -8.15 -16.96
C GLN A 74 9.44 -8.48 -17.21
N TYR A 75 9.01 -8.40 -18.46
CA TYR A 75 7.68 -8.79 -18.88
C TYR A 75 7.31 -10.19 -18.35
N GLY A 76 6.16 -10.28 -17.68
CA GLY A 76 5.67 -11.53 -17.10
C GLY A 76 6.21 -11.85 -15.70
N ASP A 77 7.21 -11.13 -15.20
CA ASP A 77 7.68 -11.31 -13.83
C ASP A 77 6.76 -10.61 -12.83
N THR A 78 6.70 -11.15 -11.62
CA THR A 78 5.79 -10.65 -10.58
C THR A 78 6.39 -9.45 -9.84
N ILE A 79 5.62 -8.37 -9.79
CA ILE A 79 5.85 -7.23 -8.91
C ILE A 79 4.88 -7.33 -7.75
N ARG A 80 5.39 -7.29 -6.51
CA ARG A 80 4.59 -7.29 -5.29
C ARG A 80 4.87 -6.03 -4.49
N ILE A 81 3.81 -5.39 -3.99
CA ILE A 81 3.89 -4.33 -3.00
C ILE A 81 3.33 -4.82 -1.67
N THR A 82 3.97 -4.41 -0.58
CA THR A 82 3.40 -4.51 0.76
C THR A 82 3.31 -3.12 1.37
N VAL A 83 2.11 -2.76 1.82
CA VAL A 83 1.76 -1.47 2.38
C VAL A 83 1.42 -1.66 3.86
N GLN A 84 1.99 -0.83 4.72
CA GLN A 84 1.84 -0.89 6.17
C GLN A 84 1.38 0.45 6.72
N TYR A 85 0.36 0.41 7.57
CA TYR A 85 -0.18 1.60 8.20
C TYR A 85 -0.62 1.30 9.63
N THR A 86 -0.17 2.12 10.57
CA THR A 86 -0.46 1.97 11.99
C THR A 86 -1.48 3.01 12.41
N ARG A 87 -2.61 2.55 12.95
CA ARG A 87 -3.63 3.39 13.59
C ARG A 87 -3.77 3.03 15.06
N TYR A 88 -4.31 3.95 15.85
CA TYR A 88 -4.50 3.75 17.28
C TYR A 88 -5.95 3.45 17.58
N LEU A 89 -6.18 2.48 18.46
CA LEU A 89 -7.49 2.25 19.06
C LEU A 89 -7.77 3.43 20.01
N GLU A 90 -8.86 4.15 19.75
CA GLU A 90 -9.25 5.34 20.51
C GLU A 90 -10.42 5.02 21.47
N GLY A 91 -10.53 5.74 22.59
CA GLY A 91 -11.69 5.66 23.49
C GLY A 91 -11.60 4.68 24.67
N PHE A 92 -10.39 4.19 25.00
CA PHE A 92 -10.10 3.39 26.20
C PHE A 92 -9.34 4.19 27.29
N GLY A 93 -9.71 5.45 27.51
CA GLY A 93 -9.08 6.30 28.52
C GLY A 93 -7.63 6.65 28.15
N VAL A 94 -6.66 6.28 29.00
CA VAL A 94 -5.22 6.60 28.82
C VAL A 94 -4.52 5.62 27.86
N PHE A 95 -5.18 4.51 27.51
CA PHE A 95 -4.57 3.48 26.67
C PHE A 95 -4.76 3.80 25.18
N ARG A 96 -3.65 4.06 24.48
CA ARG A 96 -3.58 4.10 23.01
C ARG A 96 -2.88 2.86 22.52
N ILE A 97 -3.64 1.93 21.95
CA ILE A 97 -3.09 0.66 21.46
C ILE A 97 -2.80 0.81 19.97
N PRO A 98 -1.52 0.72 19.53
CA PRO A 98 -1.19 0.75 18.12
C PRO A 98 -1.62 -0.57 17.45
N ILE A 99 -2.32 -0.45 16.33
CA ILE A 99 -2.73 -1.56 15.46
C ILE A 99 -2.12 -1.30 14.10
N THR A 100 -1.16 -2.14 13.71
CA THR A 100 -0.56 -2.11 12.38
C THR A 100 -1.36 -3.01 11.44
N MET A 101 -1.90 -2.40 10.40
CA MET A 101 -2.54 -3.10 9.30
C MET A 101 -1.53 -3.29 8.17
N THR A 102 -1.70 -4.36 7.39
CA THR A 102 -0.84 -4.67 6.25
C THR A 102 -1.72 -5.10 5.07
N ALA A 103 -1.45 -4.53 3.90
CA ALA A 103 -2.06 -4.91 2.64
C ALA A 103 -0.96 -5.33 1.65
N THR A 104 -1.17 -6.45 0.97
CA THR A 104 -0.19 -6.99 0.00
C THR A 104 -0.92 -7.32 -1.29
N TYR A 105 -0.41 -6.77 -2.40
CA TYR A 105 -0.92 -7.02 -3.74
C TYR A 105 0.22 -7.30 -4.70
N SER A 106 -0.08 -8.07 -5.74
CA SER A 106 0.88 -8.42 -6.79
C SER A 106 0.26 -8.31 -8.17
N ALA A 107 1.04 -7.85 -9.14
CA ALA A 107 0.71 -7.81 -10.55
C ALA A 107 1.90 -8.26 -11.40
N LEU A 108 1.65 -8.64 -12.65
CA LEU A 108 2.71 -9.03 -13.59
C LEU A 108 3.20 -7.78 -14.34
N SER A 109 4.51 -7.64 -14.48
CA SER A 109 5.10 -6.56 -15.28
C SER A 109 4.64 -6.66 -16.74
N GLN A 110 4.27 -5.52 -17.31
CA GLN A 110 3.76 -5.41 -18.68
C GLN A 110 4.79 -4.86 -19.67
N VAL A 111 6.04 -4.63 -19.22
CA VAL A 111 7.10 -4.04 -20.04
C VAL A 111 8.21 -5.03 -20.30
N TYR A 112 8.57 -5.17 -21.58
CA TYR A 112 9.75 -5.90 -21.98
C TYR A 112 10.98 -4.99 -22.01
N TRP A 113 12.01 -5.35 -21.25
CA TRP A 113 13.31 -4.69 -21.25
C TRP A 113 14.29 -5.49 -22.11
N LYS A 114 15.01 -4.79 -23.01
CA LYS A 114 16.05 -5.34 -23.88
C LYS A 114 17.41 -5.39 -23.20
#